data_AF-A0A482ZDN6-F1
#
_entry.id   AF-A0A482ZDN6-F1
#
_cell.length_a   1.000
_cell.length_b   1.000
_cell.length_c   1.000
_cell.angle_alpha   90.00
_cell.angle_beta   90.00
_cell.angle_gamma   90.00
#
_symmetry.space_group_name_H-M   'P 1'
#
loop_
_entity.id
_entity.type
_entity.pdbx_description
1 polymer ?
#
loop_
_entity_poly.entity_id
_entity_poly.type
_entity_poly.pdbx_seq_one_letter_code
_entity_poly.pdbx_strand_id
1 'polypeptide(L)'
;MASLQTVFLCFLAIVITNHVSGAPSTQAEITPVEVDVYYEALCPDSRRFFLKQLWPTYSKIGSNIILELIPYGNAHVSGSPDKWTFTCQHGPEECLGNMIQTCAAEILNNTMDSLKFVVCAFNTVRQDFIIKECIRDKELQKK
;
A
#
# COMPACT_ATOMS: atom_id res chain seq x y z
N MET A 1 2.88 -2.62 -77.65
CA MET A 1 3.34 -1.38 -77.00
C MET A 1 2.27 -0.97 -75.99
N ALA A 2 2.45 -1.32 -74.72
CA ALA A 2 1.52 -0.95 -73.66
C ALA A 2 1.71 0.55 -73.36
N SER A 3 0.60 1.30 -73.38
CA SER A 3 0.58 2.76 -73.19
C SER A 3 1.07 3.14 -71.79
N LEU A 4 1.91 4.18 -71.72
CA LEU A 4 2.49 4.74 -70.49
C LEU A 4 1.43 5.24 -69.48
N GLN A 5 0.17 5.42 -69.93
CA GLN A 5 -0.94 5.79 -69.07
C GLN A 5 -1.42 4.65 -68.14
N THR A 6 -1.19 3.38 -68.49
CA THR A 6 -1.68 2.25 -67.69
C THR A 6 -0.80 1.96 -66.47
N VAL A 7 0.47 2.39 -66.48
CA VAL A 7 1.43 2.12 -65.39
C VAL A 7 1.22 3.06 -64.20
N PHE A 8 0.80 4.32 -64.43
CA PHE A 8 0.67 5.33 -63.37
C PHE A 8 -0.53 5.11 -62.43
N LEU A 9 -1.60 4.46 -62.89
CA LEU A 9 -2.80 4.21 -62.06
C LEU A 9 -2.59 3.09 -61.04
N CYS A 10 -1.61 2.19 -61.24
CA CYS A 10 -1.29 1.15 -60.25
C CYS A 10 -0.47 1.68 -59.07
N PHE A 11 0.37 2.71 -59.26
CA PHE A 11 1.23 3.21 -58.18
C PHE A 11 0.49 4.08 -57.15
N LEU A 12 -0.58 4.78 -57.55
CA LEU A 12 -1.40 5.57 -56.62
C LEU A 12 -2.26 4.71 -55.69
N ALA A 13 -2.63 3.49 -56.09
CA ALA A 13 -3.41 2.58 -55.24
C ALA A 13 -2.58 1.95 -54.09
N ILE A 14 -1.25 1.85 -54.25
CA ILE A 14 -0.37 1.18 -53.28
C ILE A 14 0.02 2.13 -52.12
N VAL A 15 -0.01 3.44 -52.32
CA VAL A 15 0.39 4.42 -51.28
C VAL A 15 -0.73 4.75 -50.28
N ILE A 16 -2.00 4.46 -50.60
CA ILE A 16 -3.16 4.83 -49.76
C ILE A 16 -3.58 3.69 -48.81
N THR A 17 -3.04 2.48 -48.94
CA THR A 17 -3.48 1.32 -48.13
C THR A 17 -2.60 1.02 -46.91
N ASN A 18 -1.62 1.87 -46.58
CA ASN A 18 -0.94 1.82 -45.28
C ASN A 18 -1.81 2.41 -44.16
N HIS A 19 -3.06 1.96 -44.04
CA HIS A 19 -3.70 1.93 -42.73
C HIS A 19 -3.03 0.80 -41.97
N VAL A 20 -1.94 1.12 -41.26
CA VAL A 20 -1.57 0.36 -40.06
C VAL A 20 -2.79 0.44 -39.16
N SER A 21 -3.64 -0.59 -39.22
CA SER A 21 -4.60 -0.88 -38.17
C SER A 21 -3.77 -1.27 -36.95
N GLY A 22 -3.30 -0.25 -36.22
CA GLY A 22 -2.88 -0.45 -34.85
C GLY A 22 -4.08 -1.07 -34.17
N ALA A 23 -3.99 -2.36 -33.84
CA ALA A 23 -4.96 -2.98 -32.96
C ALA A 23 -5.10 -2.05 -31.74
N PRO A 24 -6.32 -1.74 -31.27
CA PRO A 24 -6.47 -1.05 -30.01
C PRO A 24 -5.73 -1.89 -28.98
N SER A 25 -4.56 -1.42 -28.54
CA SER A 25 -3.92 -2.00 -27.37
C SER A 25 -4.86 -1.66 -26.23
N THR A 26 -5.74 -2.58 -25.87
CA THR A 26 -6.36 -2.55 -24.56
C THR A 26 -5.20 -2.52 -23.59
N GLN A 27 -4.91 -1.35 -23.02
CA GLN A 27 -4.05 -1.28 -21.83
C GLN A 27 -4.71 -2.26 -20.86
N ALA A 28 -3.98 -3.32 -20.51
CA ALA A 28 -4.45 -4.22 -19.48
C ALA A 28 -4.62 -3.35 -18.23
N GLU A 29 -5.86 -3.14 -17.82
CA GLU A 29 -6.17 -2.48 -16.55
C GLU A 29 -5.44 -3.27 -15.47
N ILE A 30 -4.47 -2.64 -14.81
CA ILE A 30 -3.69 -3.29 -13.76
C ILE A 30 -4.58 -3.37 -12.54
N THR A 31 -5.16 -4.54 -12.28
CA THR A 31 -5.89 -4.80 -11.05
C THR A 31 -4.92 -4.73 -9.86
N PRO A 32 -5.13 -3.83 -8.89
CA PRO A 32 -4.31 -3.78 -7.68
C PRO A 32 -4.38 -5.09 -6.90
N VAL A 33 -3.30 -5.43 -6.20
CA VAL A 33 -3.23 -6.60 -5.33
C VAL A 33 -3.66 -6.21 -3.92
N GLU A 34 -4.59 -6.96 -3.34
CA GLU A 34 -4.99 -6.82 -1.94
C GLU A 34 -3.94 -7.49 -1.02
N VAL A 35 -3.51 -6.76 0.01
CA VAL A 35 -2.49 -7.21 0.96
C VAL A 35 -2.91 -6.80 2.37
N ASP A 36 -3.24 -7.80 3.19
CA ASP A 36 -3.58 -7.61 4.59
C ASP A 36 -2.39 -8.01 5.46
N VAL A 37 -1.94 -7.11 6.32
CA VAL A 37 -0.78 -7.35 7.19
C VAL A 37 -1.24 -7.40 8.63
N TYR A 38 -1.22 -8.61 9.20
CA TYR A 38 -1.44 -8.84 10.63
C TYR A 38 -0.11 -8.84 11.37
N TYR A 39 0.02 -8.01 12.40
CA TYR A 39 1.31 -7.81 13.09
C TYR A 39 1.16 -7.41 14.56
N GLU A 40 2.27 -7.40 15.30
CA GLU A 40 2.34 -7.01 16.71
C GLU A 40 3.35 -5.87 16.88
N ALA A 41 3.01 -4.86 17.69
CA ALA A 41 3.80 -3.65 17.84
C ALA A 41 5.22 -3.88 18.40
N LEU A 42 5.40 -4.92 19.24
CA LEU A 42 6.71 -5.24 19.84
C LEU A 42 7.36 -6.50 19.26
N CYS A 43 6.74 -7.16 18.28
CA CYS A 43 7.34 -8.32 17.65
C CYS A 43 8.52 -7.92 16.74
N PRO A 44 9.73 -8.47 16.95
CA PRO A 44 10.92 -8.13 16.16
C PRO A 44 10.79 -8.53 14.68
N ASP A 45 10.04 -9.59 14.39
CA ASP A 45 9.78 -10.02 13.01
C ASP A 45 8.80 -9.11 12.29
N SER A 46 7.73 -8.68 12.96
CA SER A 46 6.84 -7.62 12.45
C SER A 46 7.64 -6.36 12.12
N ARG A 47 8.43 -5.87 13.08
CA ARG A 47 9.31 -4.72 12.86
C ARG A 47 10.23 -4.91 11.66
N ARG A 48 10.89 -6.06 11.54
CA ARG A 48 11.79 -6.37 10.42
C ARG A 48 11.03 -6.36 9.09
N PHE A 49 9.85 -6.96 9.02
CA PHE A 49 9.01 -6.99 7.82
C PHE A 49 8.65 -5.57 7.36
N PHE A 50 8.16 -4.72 8.27
CA PHE A 50 7.78 -3.35 7.93
C PHE A 50 8.97 -2.53 7.42
N LEU A 51 10.09 -2.57 8.14
CA LEU A 51 11.25 -1.73 7.82
C LEU A 51 12.04 -2.21 6.60
N LYS A 52 12.07 -3.52 6.33
CA LYS A 52 12.94 -4.11 5.30
C LYS A 52 12.20 -4.59 4.06
N GLN A 53 10.89 -4.81 4.15
CA GLN A 53 10.11 -5.40 3.05
C GLN A 53 8.93 -4.51 2.67
N LEU A 54 7.99 -4.27 3.59
CA LEU A 54 6.75 -3.58 3.25
C LEU A 54 6.97 -2.12 2.86
N TRP A 55 7.66 -1.33 3.70
CA TRP A 55 7.94 0.07 3.42
C TRP A 55 8.66 0.30 2.06
N PRO A 56 9.81 -0.35 1.78
CA PRO A 56 10.49 -0.15 0.51
C PRO A 56 9.71 -0.67 -0.70
N THR A 57 8.83 -1.67 -0.52
CA THR A 57 7.97 -2.19 -1.59
C THR A 57 6.83 -1.21 -1.89
N TYR A 58 6.08 -0.81 -0.87
CA TYR A 58 4.95 0.11 -1.00
C TYR A 58 5.41 1.49 -1.52
N SER A 59 6.61 1.94 -1.15
CA SER A 59 7.21 3.17 -1.69
C SER A 59 7.44 3.13 -3.21
N LYS A 60 7.55 1.94 -3.82
CA LYS A 60 7.82 1.77 -5.25
C LYS A 60 6.57 1.45 -6.06
N ILE A 61 5.68 0.64 -5.50
CA ILE A 61 4.53 0.07 -6.23
C ILE A 61 3.20 0.24 -5.47
N GLY A 62 3.13 1.19 -4.54
CA GLY A 62 1.95 1.38 -3.68
C GLY A 62 0.65 1.66 -4.45
N SER A 63 0.72 2.24 -5.65
CA SER A 63 -0.44 2.43 -6.54
C SER A 63 -1.03 1.12 -7.06
N ASN A 64 -0.30 0.00 -6.95
CA ASN A 64 -0.73 -1.34 -7.36
C ASN A 64 -1.09 -2.22 -6.16
N ILE A 65 -1.18 -1.66 -4.95
CA ILE A 65 -1.45 -2.40 -3.72
C ILE A 65 -2.60 -1.73 -2.96
N ILE A 66 -3.64 -2.51 -2.66
CA ILE A 66 -4.64 -2.17 -1.64
C ILE A 66 -4.12 -2.78 -0.34
N LEU A 67 -3.67 -1.93 0.60
CA LEU A 67 -2.99 -2.38 1.82
C LEU A 67 -3.85 -2.09 3.06
N GLU A 68 -4.10 -3.14 3.83
CA GLU A 68 -4.70 -3.05 5.17
C GLU A 68 -3.67 -3.42 6.25
N LEU A 69 -3.61 -2.61 7.31
CA LEU A 69 -2.69 -2.78 8.43
C LEU A 69 -3.48 -3.16 9.68
N ILE A 70 -3.30 -4.39 10.16
CA ILE A 70 -4.03 -4.93 11.32
C ILE A 70 -3.07 -5.22 12.50
N PRO A 71 -2.84 -4.24 13.39
CA PRO A 71 -2.07 -4.43 14.62
C PRO A 71 -2.89 -5.22 15.65
N TYR A 72 -2.66 -6.53 15.68
CA TYR A 72 -3.30 -7.46 16.61
C TYR A 72 -2.39 -8.69 16.82
N GLY A 73 -2.05 -9.35 15.70
CA GLY A 73 -1.16 -10.51 15.67
C GLY A 73 -1.60 -11.64 16.60
N ASN A 74 -0.73 -12.04 17.52
CA ASN A 74 -1.02 -13.12 18.46
C ASN A 74 -1.69 -12.66 19.77
N ALA A 75 -2.30 -11.47 19.81
CA ALA A 75 -3.08 -11.08 20.97
C ALA A 75 -4.26 -12.04 21.19
N HIS A 76 -4.58 -12.30 22.46
CA HIS A 76 -5.75 -13.05 22.87
C HIS A 76 -6.79 -12.10 23.45
N VAL A 77 -8.04 -12.26 23.00
CA VAL A 77 -9.18 -11.50 23.49
C VAL A 77 -10.02 -12.37 24.42
N SER A 78 -10.52 -11.78 25.50
CA SER A 78 -11.49 -12.39 26.41
C SER A 78 -12.49 -11.34 26.91
N GLY A 79 -13.63 -11.78 27.45
CA GLY A 79 -14.66 -10.91 27.99
C GLY A 79 -15.99 -11.03 27.25
N SER A 80 -16.75 -9.93 27.25
CA SER A 80 -18.08 -9.82 26.64
C SER A 80 -18.19 -8.53 25.82
N PRO A 81 -19.25 -8.35 25.01
CA PRO A 81 -19.40 -7.16 24.16
C PRO A 81 -19.29 -5.81 24.89
N ASP A 82 -19.62 -5.78 26.19
CA ASP A 82 -19.54 -4.56 27.02
C ASP A 82 -18.13 -4.29 27.57
N LYS A 83 -17.26 -5.31 27.57
CA LYS A 83 -15.90 -5.21 28.09
C LYS A 83 -14.99 -6.29 27.52
N TRP A 84 -14.14 -5.90 26.58
CA TRP A 84 -13.06 -6.72 26.06
C TRP A 84 -11.77 -6.51 26.86
N THR A 85 -11.03 -7.59 27.06
CA THR A 85 -9.67 -7.59 27.62
C THR A 85 -8.74 -8.25 26.62
N PHE A 86 -7.65 -7.55 26.29
CA PHE A 86 -6.62 -8.04 25.37
C PHE A 86 -5.36 -8.42 26.15
N THR A 87 -4.81 -9.59 25.84
CA THR A 87 -3.54 -10.10 26.37
C THR A 87 -2.57 -10.29 25.22
N CYS A 88 -1.44 -9.61 25.25
CA CYS A 88 -0.43 -9.61 24.19
C CYS A 88 0.81 -10.41 24.61
N GLN A 89 1.53 -10.99 23.64
CA GLN A 89 2.67 -11.88 23.92
C GLN A 89 3.83 -11.13 24.59
N HIS A 90 4.06 -9.88 24.19
CA HIS A 90 5.12 -9.04 24.74
C HIS A 90 4.62 -8.10 25.85
N GLY A 91 3.50 -8.45 26.49
CA GLY A 91 2.97 -7.76 27.66
C GLY A 91 2.13 -6.50 27.36
N PRO A 92 1.75 -5.72 28.38
CA PRO A 92 0.80 -4.61 28.24
C PRO A 92 1.28 -3.49 27.32
N GLU A 93 2.58 -3.26 27.22
CA GLU A 93 3.16 -2.26 26.31
C GLU A 93 2.88 -2.60 24.85
N GLU A 94 2.92 -3.88 24.48
CA GLU A 94 2.52 -4.31 23.13
C GLU A 94 1.04 -4.05 22.88
N CYS A 95 0.17 -4.35 23.85
CA CYS A 95 -1.25 -4.05 23.71
C CYS A 95 -1.51 -2.54 23.55
N LEU A 96 -0.77 -1.69 24.30
CA LEU A 96 -0.82 -0.25 24.13
C LEU A 96 -0.34 0.16 22.72
N GLY A 97 0.79 -0.39 22.27
CA GLY A 97 1.33 -0.16 20.93
C GLY A 97 0.37 -0.57 19.82
N ASN A 98 -0.24 -1.76 19.93
CA ASN A 98 -1.25 -2.24 18.99
C ASN A 98 -2.43 -1.27 18.93
N MET A 99 -2.97 -0.88 20.09
CA MET A 99 -4.10 0.05 20.19
C MET A 99 -3.78 1.42 19.58
N ILE A 100 -2.60 1.99 19.87
CA ILE A 100 -2.17 3.27 19.30
C ILE A 100 -2.10 3.18 17.77
N GLN A 101 -1.54 2.09 17.24
CA GLN A 101 -1.42 1.89 15.79
C GLN A 101 -2.78 1.62 15.13
N THR A 102 -3.71 0.90 15.78
CA THR A 102 -5.10 0.77 15.34
C THR A 102 -5.77 2.15 15.24
N CYS A 103 -5.66 2.97 16.28
CA CYS A 103 -6.24 4.30 16.30
C CYS A 103 -5.65 5.20 15.22
N ALA A 104 -4.34 5.14 14.99
CA ALA A 104 -3.70 5.93 13.94
C ALA A 104 -4.18 5.52 12.55
N ALA A 105 -4.32 4.22 12.28
CA ALA A 105 -4.82 3.72 11.00
C ALA A 105 -6.25 4.23 10.70
N GLU A 106 -7.12 4.26 11.71
CA GLU A 106 -8.48 4.78 11.61
C GLU A 106 -8.52 6.31 11.43
N ILE A 107 -7.72 7.05 12.22
CA ILE A 107 -7.75 8.51 12.24
C ILE A 107 -7.14 9.12 10.97
N LEU A 108 -6.00 8.58 10.51
CA LEU A 108 -5.29 9.13 9.35
C LEU A 108 -6.07 8.91 8.05
N ASN A 109 -6.81 7.80 7.96
CA ASN A 109 -7.67 7.46 6.82
C ASN A 109 -6.97 7.63 5.46
N ASN A 110 -5.67 7.31 5.44
CA ASN A 110 -4.79 7.34 4.27
C ASN A 110 -3.72 6.26 4.46
N THR A 111 -3.63 5.31 3.54
CA THR A 111 -2.74 4.15 3.66
C THR A 111 -1.25 4.53 3.75
N MET A 112 -0.81 5.54 2.99
CA MET A 112 0.59 5.97 3.02
C MET A 112 0.93 6.62 4.36
N ASP A 113 0.05 7.46 4.89
CA ASP A 113 0.22 8.13 6.17
C ASP A 113 0.17 7.12 7.34
N SER A 114 -0.77 6.18 7.30
CA SER A 114 -0.84 5.06 8.25
C SER A 114 0.44 4.21 8.21
N LEU A 115 0.95 3.89 7.01
CA LEU A 115 2.20 3.14 6.87
C LEU A 115 3.42 3.93 7.37
N LYS A 116 3.52 5.23 7.06
CA LYS A 116 4.57 6.12 7.60
C LYS A 116 4.53 6.16 9.12
N PHE A 117 3.34 6.28 9.71
CA PHE A 117 3.15 6.27 11.15
C PHE A 117 3.63 4.95 11.78
N VAL A 118 3.22 3.80 11.23
CA VAL A 118 3.63 2.47 11.71
C VAL A 118 5.15 2.28 11.59
N VAL A 119 5.76 2.71 10.48
CA VAL A 119 7.22 2.68 10.29
C VAL A 119 7.94 3.55 11.33
N CYS A 120 7.40 4.73 11.66
CA CYS A 120 7.92 5.55 12.74
C CYS A 120 7.76 4.85 14.09
N ALA A 121 6.59 4.31 14.39
CA ALA A 121 6.28 3.61 15.64
C ALA A 121 7.26 2.46 15.90
N PHE A 122 7.61 1.68 14.87
CA PHE A 122 8.61 0.60 14.95
C PHE A 122 10.05 1.08 15.22
N ASN A 123 10.33 2.38 15.06
CA ASN A 123 11.61 2.99 15.40
C ASN A 123 11.59 3.72 16.76
N THR A 124 10.42 3.85 17.39
CA THR A 124 10.27 4.42 18.73
C THR A 124 10.40 3.32 19.78
N VAL A 125 11.25 3.55 20.79
CA VAL A 125 11.53 2.56 21.85
C VAL A 125 10.37 2.41 22.83
N ARG A 126 9.68 3.52 23.15
CA ARG A 126 8.63 3.55 24.17
C ARG A 126 7.25 3.76 23.56
N GLN A 127 6.32 2.85 23.81
CA GLN A 127 5.03 2.84 23.13
C GLN A 127 4.17 4.06 23.50
N ASP A 128 4.26 4.52 24.75
CA ASP A 128 3.58 5.73 25.25
C ASP A 128 4.08 7.05 24.60
N PHE A 129 5.26 7.04 23.95
CA PHE A 129 5.81 8.20 23.24
C PHE A 129 5.51 8.23 21.74
N ILE A 130 5.00 7.14 21.17
CA ILE A 130 4.74 6.99 19.72
C ILE A 130 3.91 8.16 19.19
N ILE A 131 2.80 8.48 19.85
CA ILE A 131 1.89 9.56 19.40
C ILE A 131 2.66 10.88 19.31
N LYS A 132 3.44 11.21 20.34
CA LYS A 132 4.18 12.47 20.40
C LYS A 132 5.29 12.54 19.36
N GLU A 133 5.98 11.43 19.09
CA GLU A 133 7.11 11.39 18.16
C GLU A 133 6.64 11.30 16.71
N CYS A 134 5.67 10.42 16.43
CA CYS A 134 5.27 10.04 15.07
C CYS A 134 4.16 10.91 14.48
N ILE A 135 3.37 11.64 15.28
CA ILE A 135 2.42 12.65 14.76
C ILE A 135 3.09 14.01 14.54
N ARG A 136 4.27 14.23 15.16
CA ARG A 136 5.02 15.49 15.05
C ARG A 136 5.78 15.66 13.74
N ASP A 137 5.60 14.76 12.79
CA ASP A 137 6.04 15.02 11.42
C ASP A 137 4.96 15.89 10.75
N LYS A 138 5.34 17.10 10.34
CA LYS A 138 4.43 18.13 9.78
C LYS A 138 3.68 17.68 8.52
N GLU A 139 4.05 16.51 7.97
CA GLU A 139 3.40 15.85 6.85
C GLU A 139 2.01 15.27 7.21
N LEU A 140 1.78 14.82 8.45
CA LEU A 140 0.55 14.11 8.84
C LEU A 140 -0.57 15.03 9.39
N GLN A 141 -0.29 16.32 9.59
CA GLN A 141 -1.23 17.29 10.17
C GLN A 141 -2.00 18.11 9.13
N LYS A 142 -1.80 17.86 7.84
CA LYS A 142 -2.44 18.62 6.77
C LYS A 142 -3.84 18.06 6.47
N LYS A 143 -4.81 18.38 7.33
CA LYS A 143 -6.22 18.42 6.94
C LYS A 143 -6.87 19.70 7.45
#